data_AF-A0A7X2TEA7-F1
#
_entry.id   AF-A0A7X2TEA7-F1
#
_cell.length_a   1.000
_cell.length_b   1.000
_cell.length_c   1.000
_cell.angle_alpha   90.00
_cell.angle_beta   90.00
_cell.angle_gamma   90.00
#
_symmetry.space_group_name_H-M   'P 1'
#
loop_
_entity.id
_entity.type
_entity.pdbx_description
1 polymer ?
#
loop_
_entity_poly.entity_id
_entity_poly.type
_entity_poly.pdbx_seq_one_letter_code
_entity_poly.pdbx_strand_id
1 'polypeptide(L)'
;MIAKIFQNDTITEVTLPDISVEPNGSTECTAYEYGTILANAIATVYEKNKPATIEVWNDTTILHTLVTAQGEEGLYLTDRVPGGMRPGIAFTKRTERIPDHYLILVDPARNINKSYKTSDLGAGEWGATTGDIGAKQGFGRRSRNVVVPKTHPDYMFGIRIMEKLMEGYQDKSECHSVKIIRKKNTESDVSGIPDEVVAELIERLMRFAEMAIQENYTVSYTDVTEAMIKQAHDALNAMRSSQTLEEFNKNLLNLMHIIPRNIDRKKGVRGMLAAVTKDYASILIREAELLDIMEGQIHIAGDGEKPGENLLERLGLEVEVATDEQTSAVKERLNDSLKTKLKRVYRVKNLRTQTQFDNYIKDHQTADGKDPEVKMFWHGSRNANWFSIMQKGLLLNPDAMITGKMFGNGVYFAPQSLKSWGYTSAGKWTGESQNTAIMALYATAYGTPHEVYSFSGSWNGFNYQRLQKEYPGCDCVHAKADKGMLLNDEIIFYREDQMAIQYLCEFDLTK
;
A
#
# COMPACT_ATOMS: atom_id res chain seq x y z
N MET A 1 3.58 -35.08 -27.99
CA MET A 1 2.28 -35.67 -27.54
C MET A 1 1.12 -34.75 -27.92
N ILE A 2 -0.12 -35.20 -27.81
CA ILE A 2 -1.31 -34.35 -27.98
C ILE A 2 -2.25 -34.46 -26.77
N ALA A 3 -3.03 -33.41 -26.52
CA ALA A 3 -4.15 -33.46 -25.58
C ALA A 3 -5.46 -33.25 -26.34
N LYS A 4 -6.45 -34.10 -26.04
CA LYS A 4 -7.81 -34.02 -26.57
C LYS A 4 -8.73 -33.53 -25.48
N ILE A 5 -9.40 -32.40 -25.71
CA ILE A 5 -10.35 -31.79 -24.80
C ILE A 5 -11.74 -32.08 -25.32
N PHE A 6 -12.51 -32.86 -24.56
CA PHE A 6 -13.90 -33.21 -24.82
C PHE A 6 -14.79 -32.27 -24.01
N GLN A 7 -15.43 -31.31 -24.68
CA GLN A 7 -16.29 -30.30 -24.03
C GLN A 7 -17.34 -29.79 -25.02
N ASN A 8 -18.59 -29.59 -24.57
CA ASN A 8 -19.71 -29.08 -25.38
C ASN A 8 -19.97 -29.89 -26.67
N ASP A 9 -19.89 -31.23 -26.60
CA ASP A 9 -20.02 -32.11 -27.77
C ASP A 9 -18.97 -31.86 -28.88
N THR A 10 -17.92 -31.11 -28.56
CA THR A 10 -16.77 -30.87 -29.44
C THR A 10 -15.51 -31.51 -28.89
N ILE A 11 -14.65 -31.95 -29.81
CA ILE A 11 -13.31 -32.46 -29.48
C ILE A 11 -12.32 -31.48 -30.06
N THR A 12 -11.54 -30.84 -29.18
CA THR A 12 -10.45 -29.96 -29.59
C THR A 12 -9.13 -30.64 -29.30
N GLU A 13 -8.24 -30.68 -30.29
CA GLU A 13 -6.90 -31.26 -30.14
C GLU A 13 -5.87 -30.14 -30.03
N VAL A 14 -4.99 -30.23 -29.04
CA VAL A 14 -3.85 -29.32 -28.88
C VAL A 14 -2.56 -30.13 -28.81
N THR A 15 -1.50 -29.58 -29.39
CA THR A 15 -0.17 -30.20 -29.33
C THR A 15 0.49 -29.86 -28.00
N LEU A 16 1.15 -30.84 -27.39
CA LEU A 16 2.03 -30.64 -26.24
C LEU A 16 3.48 -30.58 -26.76
N PRO A 17 4.03 -29.37 -26.99
CA PRO A 17 5.40 -29.22 -27.45
C PRO A 17 6.37 -29.71 -26.36
N ASP A 18 7.56 -30.14 -26.78
CA ASP A 18 8.68 -30.44 -25.88
C ASP A 18 8.45 -31.57 -24.87
N ILE A 19 7.47 -32.45 -25.13
CA ILE A 19 7.31 -33.70 -24.38
C ILE A 19 7.35 -34.91 -25.32
N SER A 20 8.46 -35.66 -25.22
CA SER A 20 8.67 -36.95 -25.87
C SER A 20 8.68 -38.05 -24.82
N VAL A 21 7.86 -39.08 -25.04
CA VAL A 21 7.85 -40.28 -24.19
C VAL A 21 8.61 -41.37 -24.93
N GLU A 22 9.68 -41.84 -24.33
CA GLU A 22 10.49 -42.95 -24.81
C GLU A 22 9.67 -44.25 -24.89
N PRO A 23 10.06 -45.24 -25.72
CA PRO A 23 9.34 -46.51 -25.85
C PRO A 23 9.17 -47.27 -24.53
N ASN A 24 10.02 -47.00 -23.53
CA ASN A 24 9.94 -47.56 -22.18
C ASN A 24 8.94 -46.84 -21.25
N GLY A 25 8.22 -45.82 -21.74
CA GLY A 25 7.24 -45.02 -20.98
C GLY A 25 7.86 -43.89 -20.14
N SER A 26 9.16 -43.63 -20.27
CA SER A 26 9.85 -42.53 -19.58
C SER A 26 9.89 -41.25 -20.40
N THR A 27 10.09 -40.11 -19.74
CA THR A 27 10.29 -38.80 -20.39
C THR A 27 11.44 -38.08 -19.70
N GLU A 28 12.16 -37.24 -20.44
CA GLU A 28 13.25 -36.42 -19.88
C GLU A 28 12.72 -35.30 -18.98
N CYS A 29 11.47 -34.85 -19.18
CA CYS A 29 10.89 -33.80 -18.37
C CYS A 29 10.47 -34.28 -16.96
N THR A 30 10.43 -33.35 -16.03
CA THR A 30 9.86 -33.55 -14.70
C THR A 30 8.33 -33.58 -14.74
N ALA A 31 7.71 -34.10 -13.70
CA ALA A 31 6.26 -34.07 -13.54
C ALA A 31 5.71 -32.62 -13.52
N TYR A 32 6.45 -31.69 -12.90
CA TYR A 32 6.11 -30.26 -12.83
C TYR A 32 6.09 -29.61 -14.22
N GLU A 33 7.12 -29.84 -15.04
CA GLU A 33 7.21 -29.30 -16.40
C GLU A 33 6.08 -29.87 -17.27
N TYR A 34 5.85 -31.18 -17.21
CA TYR A 34 4.73 -31.82 -17.90
C TYR A 34 3.38 -31.16 -17.57
N GLY A 35 3.09 -30.98 -16.27
CA GLY A 35 1.85 -30.36 -15.81
C GLY A 35 1.69 -28.91 -16.27
N THR A 36 2.80 -28.17 -16.32
CA THR A 36 2.84 -26.76 -16.76
C THR A 36 2.63 -26.64 -18.27
N ILE A 37 3.29 -27.49 -19.07
CA ILE A 37 3.10 -27.54 -20.53
C ILE A 37 1.67 -27.94 -20.87
N LEU A 38 1.14 -28.97 -20.21
CA LEU A 38 -0.26 -29.39 -20.40
C LEU A 38 -1.23 -28.25 -20.11
N ALA A 39 -1.07 -27.59 -18.96
CA ALA A 39 -1.92 -26.46 -18.57
C ALA A 39 -1.87 -25.33 -19.60
N ASN A 40 -0.66 -24.92 -20.02
CA ASN A 40 -0.50 -23.85 -20.99
C ASN A 40 -1.15 -24.19 -22.34
N ALA A 41 -1.04 -25.44 -22.80
CA ALA A 41 -1.63 -25.90 -24.05
C ALA A 41 -3.17 -25.88 -24.01
N ILE A 42 -3.78 -26.34 -22.91
CA ILE A 42 -5.25 -26.40 -22.80
C ILE A 42 -5.88 -25.08 -22.40
N ALA A 43 -5.15 -24.14 -21.78
CA ALA A 43 -5.69 -22.90 -21.21
C ALA A 43 -6.46 -22.03 -22.21
N THR A 44 -6.13 -22.13 -23.50
CA THR A 44 -6.76 -21.33 -24.57
C THR A 44 -8.09 -21.90 -25.05
N VAL A 45 -8.37 -23.17 -24.78
CA VAL A 45 -9.53 -23.91 -25.32
C VAL A 45 -10.44 -24.47 -24.23
N TYR A 46 -9.92 -24.68 -23.01
CA TYR A 46 -10.68 -25.21 -21.89
C TYR A 46 -11.59 -24.15 -21.26
N GLU A 47 -12.89 -24.42 -21.19
CA GLU A 47 -13.85 -23.60 -20.47
C GLU A 47 -14.12 -24.16 -19.06
N LYS A 48 -13.59 -23.50 -18.03
CA LYS A 48 -13.70 -23.97 -16.64
C LYS A 48 -15.12 -24.21 -16.12
N ASN A 49 -16.10 -23.42 -16.57
CA ASN A 49 -17.47 -23.48 -16.06
C ASN A 49 -18.32 -24.60 -16.68
N LYS A 50 -17.72 -25.47 -17.51
CA LYS A 50 -18.43 -26.54 -18.20
C LYS A 50 -17.73 -27.88 -17.96
N PRO A 51 -18.47 -29.00 -17.90
CA PRO A 51 -17.86 -30.32 -17.77
C PRO A 51 -16.90 -30.60 -18.92
N ALA A 52 -15.77 -31.24 -18.62
CA ALA A 52 -14.77 -31.63 -19.60
C ALA A 52 -14.06 -32.93 -19.21
N THR A 53 -13.63 -33.65 -20.23
CA THR A 53 -12.63 -34.71 -20.12
C THR A 53 -11.42 -34.30 -20.95
N ILE A 54 -10.22 -34.41 -20.39
CA ILE A 54 -8.97 -34.11 -21.08
C ILE A 54 -8.14 -35.38 -21.08
N GLU A 55 -7.89 -35.90 -22.27
CA GLU A 55 -7.06 -37.08 -22.46
C GLU A 55 -5.74 -36.67 -23.10
N VAL A 56 -4.63 -37.06 -22.49
CA VAL A 56 -3.29 -36.86 -23.05
C VAL A 56 -2.87 -38.16 -23.71
N TRP A 57 -2.49 -38.06 -24.98
CA TRP A 57 -2.17 -39.19 -25.84
C TRP A 57 -0.71 -39.12 -26.28
N ASN A 58 -0.07 -40.28 -26.34
CA ASN A 58 0.99 -40.51 -27.32
C ASN A 58 0.37 -41.01 -28.63
N ASP A 59 1.17 -41.52 -29.57
CA ASP A 59 0.71 -41.89 -30.91
C ASP A 59 -0.52 -42.81 -30.93
N THR A 60 -0.69 -43.69 -29.93
CA THR A 60 -1.79 -44.68 -29.91
C THR A 60 -2.47 -44.89 -28.56
N THR A 61 -1.92 -44.35 -27.47
CA THR A 61 -2.29 -44.74 -26.10
C THR A 61 -2.56 -43.51 -25.25
N ILE A 62 -3.61 -43.60 -24.43
CA ILE A 62 -3.91 -42.59 -23.40
C ILE A 62 -2.91 -42.75 -22.26
N LEU A 63 -2.23 -41.64 -21.92
CA LEU A 63 -1.23 -41.58 -20.87
C LEU A 63 -1.71 -40.89 -19.61
N HIS A 64 -2.70 -40.00 -19.69
CA HIS A 64 -3.25 -39.27 -18.55
C HIS A 64 -4.66 -38.80 -18.88
N THR A 65 -5.59 -38.90 -17.92
CA THR A 65 -6.96 -38.42 -18.09
C THR A 65 -7.37 -37.54 -16.91
N LEU A 66 -7.69 -36.29 -17.19
CA LEU A 66 -8.30 -35.36 -16.24
C LEU A 66 -9.79 -35.25 -16.54
N VAL A 67 -10.61 -35.31 -15.50
CA VAL A 67 -12.06 -35.15 -15.59
C VAL A 67 -12.49 -34.01 -14.68
N THR A 68 -13.45 -33.21 -15.13
CA THR A 68 -14.07 -32.18 -14.28
C THR A 68 -14.87 -32.83 -13.14
N ALA A 69 -14.61 -32.40 -11.92
CA ALA A 69 -15.38 -32.74 -10.74
C ALA A 69 -15.97 -31.48 -10.10
N GLN A 70 -17.09 -31.64 -9.38
CA GLN A 70 -17.68 -30.56 -8.61
C GLN A 70 -16.91 -30.37 -7.28
N GLY A 71 -16.43 -29.16 -7.05
CA GLY A 71 -15.85 -28.71 -5.78
C GLY A 71 -16.71 -27.62 -5.12
N GLU A 72 -16.24 -27.12 -3.98
CA GLU A 72 -16.90 -26.03 -3.23
C GLU A 72 -16.94 -24.71 -4.02
N GLU A 73 -15.90 -24.43 -4.81
CA GLU A 73 -15.76 -23.20 -5.59
C GLU A 73 -16.20 -23.34 -7.06
N GLY A 74 -16.74 -24.52 -7.44
CA GLY A 74 -17.15 -24.81 -8.82
C GLY A 74 -16.47 -26.06 -9.39
N LEU A 75 -16.50 -26.18 -10.72
CA LEU A 75 -15.85 -27.28 -11.43
C LEU A 75 -14.32 -27.13 -11.42
N TYR A 76 -13.63 -28.25 -11.27
CA TYR A 76 -12.18 -28.36 -11.33
C TYR A 76 -11.73 -29.68 -11.96
N LEU A 77 -10.61 -29.67 -12.66
CA LEU A 77 -9.98 -30.83 -13.29
C LEU A 77 -9.28 -31.70 -12.24
N THR A 78 -9.48 -33.01 -12.30
CA THR A 78 -8.84 -33.96 -11.39
C THR A 78 -8.75 -35.34 -12.02
N ASP A 79 -7.76 -36.12 -11.61
CA ASP A 79 -7.58 -37.53 -11.97
C ASP A 79 -8.10 -38.48 -10.87
N ARG A 80 -8.65 -37.95 -9.77
CA ARG A 80 -9.05 -38.71 -8.57
C ARG A 80 -10.53 -39.06 -8.51
N VAL A 81 -11.21 -39.07 -9.65
CA VAL A 81 -12.64 -39.38 -9.78
C VAL A 81 -12.83 -40.45 -10.85
N PRO A 82 -14.00 -41.13 -10.92
CA PRO A 82 -14.27 -42.10 -11.98
C PRO A 82 -14.04 -41.50 -13.37
N GLY A 83 -13.33 -42.23 -14.23
CA GLY A 83 -12.91 -41.77 -15.56
C GLY A 83 -11.59 -40.97 -15.57
N GLY A 84 -11.12 -40.49 -14.41
CA GLY A 84 -9.79 -39.93 -14.26
C GLY A 84 -8.71 -41.02 -14.21
N MET A 85 -7.56 -40.74 -14.79
CA MET A 85 -6.40 -41.65 -14.83
C MET A 85 -5.15 -40.84 -14.60
N ARG A 86 -4.34 -41.17 -13.57
CA ARG A 86 -3.06 -40.51 -13.30
C ARG A 86 -2.06 -40.70 -14.45
N PRO A 87 -1.03 -39.85 -14.58
CA PRO A 87 -0.04 -40.02 -15.63
C PRO A 87 0.66 -41.39 -15.53
N GLY A 88 0.52 -42.21 -16.57
CA GLY A 88 1.26 -43.44 -16.79
C GLY A 88 2.64 -43.19 -17.38
N ILE A 89 3.32 -42.12 -16.96
CA ILE A 89 4.59 -41.64 -17.49
C ILE A 89 5.62 -41.68 -16.36
N ALA A 90 6.81 -42.23 -16.63
CA ALA A 90 7.92 -42.19 -15.69
C ALA A 90 8.71 -40.87 -15.87
N PHE A 91 8.45 -39.89 -14.99
CA PHE A 91 9.11 -38.58 -15.02
C PHE A 91 10.50 -38.58 -14.39
N THR A 92 11.37 -37.72 -14.90
CA THR A 92 12.62 -37.35 -14.23
C THR A 92 12.32 -36.70 -12.89
N LYS A 93 13.14 -37.01 -11.86
CA LYS A 93 13.03 -36.35 -10.56
C LYS A 93 13.55 -34.92 -10.66
N ARG A 94 12.74 -33.95 -10.25
CA ARG A 94 13.20 -32.56 -10.13
C ARG A 94 14.34 -32.46 -9.12
N THR A 95 15.36 -31.68 -9.45
CA THR A 95 16.46 -31.29 -8.54
C THR A 95 16.25 -29.92 -7.93
N GLU A 96 15.38 -29.11 -8.54
CA GLU A 96 15.06 -27.76 -8.13
C GLU A 96 13.72 -27.71 -7.39
N ARG A 97 13.57 -26.65 -6.58
CA ARG A 97 12.34 -26.38 -5.85
C ARG A 97 11.29 -25.80 -6.81
N ILE A 98 10.05 -26.23 -6.68
CA ILE A 98 8.92 -25.60 -7.38
C ILE A 98 8.79 -24.14 -6.91
N PRO A 99 8.59 -23.18 -7.82
CA PRO A 99 8.42 -21.78 -7.43
C PRO A 99 7.20 -21.60 -6.52
N ASP A 100 7.38 -20.83 -5.46
CA ASP A 100 6.27 -20.38 -4.62
C ASP A 100 5.47 -19.34 -5.41
N HIS A 101 4.19 -19.59 -5.65
CA HIS A 101 3.27 -18.66 -6.27
C HIS A 101 2.38 -17.98 -5.24
N TYR A 102 2.14 -16.70 -5.46
CA TYR A 102 1.23 -15.89 -4.67
C TYR A 102 0.21 -15.24 -5.58
N LEU A 103 -0.99 -15.81 -5.62
CA LEU A 103 -2.08 -15.31 -6.45
C LEU A 103 -3.11 -14.58 -5.59
N ILE A 104 -3.63 -13.47 -6.10
CA ILE A 104 -4.64 -12.66 -5.42
C ILE A 104 -5.89 -12.51 -6.29
N LEU A 105 -7.06 -12.61 -5.67
CA LEU A 105 -8.34 -12.34 -6.32
C LEU A 105 -9.11 -11.31 -5.49
N VAL A 106 -9.33 -10.14 -6.10
CA VAL A 106 -10.22 -9.09 -5.59
C VAL A 106 -11.33 -8.86 -6.60
N ASP A 107 -12.55 -9.32 -6.28
CA ASP A 107 -13.70 -9.26 -7.16
C ASP A 107 -14.89 -8.55 -6.47
N PRO A 108 -15.28 -7.35 -6.94
CA PRO A 108 -16.42 -6.62 -6.37
C PRO A 108 -17.78 -7.25 -6.69
N ALA A 109 -17.95 -7.92 -7.83
CA ALA A 109 -19.23 -8.51 -8.21
C ALA A 109 -19.60 -9.70 -7.33
N ARG A 110 -18.61 -10.57 -7.06
CA ARG A 110 -18.74 -11.74 -6.19
C ARG A 110 -18.44 -11.43 -4.72
N ASN A 111 -17.98 -10.22 -4.41
CA ASN A 111 -17.49 -9.80 -3.10
C ASN A 111 -16.38 -10.72 -2.56
N ILE A 112 -15.43 -11.09 -3.42
CA ILE A 112 -14.31 -11.98 -3.10
C ILE A 112 -13.06 -11.15 -2.82
N ASN A 113 -12.37 -11.47 -1.73
CA ASN A 113 -11.06 -10.94 -1.39
C ASN A 113 -10.20 -12.09 -0.84
N LYS A 114 -9.53 -12.83 -1.73
CA LYS A 114 -8.84 -14.09 -1.40
C LYS A 114 -7.40 -14.12 -1.91
N SER A 115 -6.58 -14.87 -1.19
CA SER A 115 -5.23 -15.25 -1.60
C SER A 115 -5.14 -16.75 -1.85
N TYR A 116 -4.27 -17.14 -2.77
CA TYR A 116 -3.88 -18.51 -3.05
C TYR A 116 -2.35 -18.59 -3.05
N LYS A 117 -1.78 -19.35 -2.10
CA LYS A 117 -0.33 -19.48 -1.96
C LYS A 117 0.08 -20.93 -2.16
N THR A 118 1.14 -21.14 -2.93
CA THR A 118 1.76 -22.46 -3.08
C THR A 118 3.04 -22.54 -2.26
N SER A 119 3.38 -23.76 -1.84
CA SER A 119 4.65 -24.06 -1.19
C SER A 119 5.13 -25.44 -1.62
N ASP A 120 6.37 -25.53 -2.10
CA ASP A 120 7.00 -26.83 -2.33
C ASP A 120 7.16 -27.61 -1.00
N LEU A 121 6.66 -28.86 -0.95
CA LEU A 121 6.75 -29.76 0.20
C LEU A 121 7.86 -30.82 0.02
N GLY A 122 8.50 -30.86 -1.14
CA GLY A 122 9.46 -31.87 -1.54
C GLY A 122 8.81 -33.18 -2.00
N ALA A 123 9.65 -34.16 -2.36
CA ALA A 123 9.24 -35.54 -2.66
C ALA A 123 8.14 -35.73 -3.72
N GLY A 124 8.05 -34.86 -4.73
CA GLY A 124 7.04 -34.99 -5.79
C GLY A 124 5.68 -34.35 -5.43
N GLU A 125 5.60 -33.63 -4.32
CA GLU A 125 4.39 -32.97 -3.84
C GLU A 125 4.60 -31.48 -3.54
N TRP A 126 3.50 -30.74 -3.59
CA TRP A 126 3.41 -29.34 -3.21
C TRP A 126 2.09 -29.07 -2.49
N GLY A 127 2.07 -28.01 -1.67
CA GLY A 127 0.94 -27.60 -0.87
C GLY A 127 0.28 -26.33 -1.41
N ALA A 128 -1.04 -26.29 -1.41
CA ALA A 128 -1.83 -25.11 -1.72
C ALA A 128 -2.58 -24.62 -0.48
N THR A 129 -2.54 -23.31 -0.22
CA THR A 129 -3.35 -22.67 0.81
C THR A 129 -4.21 -21.58 0.20
N THR A 130 -5.52 -21.62 0.47
CA THR A 130 -6.46 -20.57 0.07
C THR A 130 -7.02 -19.93 1.32
N GLY A 131 -7.12 -18.61 1.34
CA GLY A 131 -7.69 -17.92 2.49
C GLY A 131 -8.20 -16.53 2.16
N ASP A 132 -9.20 -16.10 2.91
CA ASP A 132 -9.68 -14.71 2.89
C ASP A 132 -8.54 -13.78 3.33
N ILE A 133 -8.30 -12.74 2.55
CA ILE A 133 -7.39 -11.67 2.92
C ILE A 133 -8.05 -10.90 4.09
N GLY A 134 -7.33 -10.75 5.19
CA GLY A 134 -7.77 -10.05 6.41
C GLY A 134 -8.23 -10.97 7.54
N ALA A 135 -8.42 -12.27 7.27
CA ALA A 135 -8.79 -13.22 8.31
C ALA A 135 -7.58 -13.60 9.19
N LYS A 136 -7.71 -13.49 10.52
CA LYS A 136 -6.70 -14.00 11.46
C LYS A 136 -6.55 -15.51 11.31
N GLN A 137 -5.43 -15.95 10.73
CA GLN A 137 -5.03 -17.36 10.72
C GLN A 137 -4.43 -17.71 12.08
N GLY A 138 -4.96 -18.73 12.77
CA GLY A 138 -4.62 -19.04 14.16
C GLY A 138 -3.64 -20.22 14.27
N PHE A 139 -2.57 -20.06 15.05
CA PHE A 139 -1.61 -21.11 15.40
C PHE A 139 -1.80 -21.66 16.83
N GLY A 140 -3.04 -21.80 17.30
CA GLY A 140 -3.33 -22.37 18.63
C GLY A 140 -3.83 -23.82 18.53
N ARG A 141 -3.36 -24.71 19.41
CA ARG A 141 -3.92 -26.08 19.57
C ARG A 141 -5.43 -26.13 19.89
N ARG A 142 -6.04 -24.99 20.24
CA ARG A 142 -7.50 -24.80 20.42
C ARG A 142 -8.15 -23.90 19.35
N SER A 143 -7.39 -23.34 18.40
CA SER A 143 -7.95 -22.57 17.29
C SER A 143 -8.26 -23.49 16.12
N ARG A 144 -9.51 -23.50 15.64
CA ARG A 144 -9.95 -24.26 14.45
C ARG A 144 -9.36 -23.74 13.11
N ASN A 145 -8.37 -22.84 13.14
CA ASN A 145 -7.85 -22.11 11.99
C ASN A 145 -6.38 -22.43 11.70
N VAL A 146 -5.94 -23.68 11.90
CA VAL A 146 -4.68 -24.15 11.30
C VAL A 146 -4.97 -24.33 9.81
N VAL A 147 -4.37 -23.49 8.96
CA VAL A 147 -4.48 -23.66 7.51
C VAL A 147 -3.62 -24.85 7.12
N VAL A 148 -4.26 -26.01 6.99
CA VAL A 148 -3.60 -27.22 6.48
C VAL A 148 -3.51 -27.09 4.96
N PRO A 149 -2.31 -27.08 4.37
CA PRO A 149 -2.17 -27.03 2.92
C PRO A 149 -2.82 -28.24 2.28
N LYS A 150 -3.57 -28.01 1.19
CA LYS A 150 -4.06 -29.09 0.35
C LYS A 150 -2.90 -29.60 -0.50
N THR A 151 -2.50 -30.84 -0.27
CA THR A 151 -1.38 -31.47 -0.99
C THR A 151 -1.78 -31.92 -2.38
N HIS A 152 -0.91 -31.67 -3.35
CA HIS A 152 -1.06 -32.01 -4.74
C HIS A 152 0.23 -32.61 -5.29
N PRO A 153 0.16 -33.55 -6.25
CA PRO A 153 1.33 -34.00 -6.97
C PRO A 153 1.82 -32.91 -7.94
N ASP A 154 3.11 -32.90 -8.25
CA ASP A 154 3.76 -31.92 -9.13
C ASP A 154 3.03 -31.67 -10.45
N TYR A 155 2.59 -32.72 -11.13
CA TYR A 155 1.94 -32.61 -12.45
C TYR A 155 0.59 -31.88 -12.41
N MET A 156 0.03 -31.66 -11.21
CA MET A 156 -1.18 -30.85 -11.05
C MET A 156 -0.88 -29.36 -10.82
N PHE A 157 0.39 -28.97 -10.68
CA PHE A 157 0.77 -27.59 -10.38
C PHE A 157 0.24 -26.60 -11.44
N GLY A 158 0.65 -26.77 -12.70
CA GLY A 158 0.23 -25.90 -13.79
C GLY A 158 -1.30 -25.84 -13.94
N ILE A 159 -1.97 -26.99 -13.80
CA ILE A 159 -3.43 -27.10 -13.89
C ILE A 159 -4.10 -26.24 -12.81
N ARG A 160 -3.63 -26.30 -11.56
CA ARG A 160 -4.20 -25.51 -10.46
C ARG A 160 -3.95 -24.01 -10.62
N ILE A 161 -2.76 -23.62 -11.07
CA ILE A 161 -2.46 -22.21 -11.37
C ILE A 161 -3.35 -21.70 -12.50
N MET A 162 -3.42 -22.41 -13.63
CA MET A 162 -4.29 -22.08 -14.77
C MET A 162 -5.75 -21.91 -14.32
N GLU A 163 -6.29 -22.85 -13.56
CA GLU A 163 -7.65 -22.78 -13.04
C GLU A 163 -7.91 -21.56 -12.17
N LYS A 164 -6.94 -21.14 -11.35
CA LYS A 164 -7.04 -19.94 -10.52
C LYS A 164 -6.96 -18.68 -11.36
N LEU A 165 -6.08 -18.63 -12.36
CA LEU A 165 -6.04 -17.52 -13.31
C LEU A 165 -7.37 -17.38 -14.07
N MET A 166 -7.99 -18.49 -14.49
CA MET A 166 -9.33 -18.49 -15.11
C MET A 166 -10.46 -18.02 -14.18
N GLU A 167 -10.30 -18.15 -12.86
CA GLU A 167 -11.24 -17.59 -11.87
C GLU A 167 -11.09 -16.07 -11.69
N GLY A 168 -10.07 -15.47 -12.30
CA GLY A 168 -9.74 -14.05 -12.21
C GLY A 168 -8.63 -13.72 -11.21
N TYR A 169 -7.94 -14.73 -10.64
CA TYR A 169 -6.77 -14.46 -9.82
C TYR A 169 -5.66 -13.81 -10.68
N GLN A 170 -4.92 -12.89 -10.08
CA GLN A 170 -3.71 -12.32 -10.67
C GLN A 170 -2.48 -12.89 -10.00
N ASP A 171 -1.48 -13.23 -10.80
CA ASP A 171 -0.18 -13.64 -10.30
C ASP A 171 0.61 -12.43 -9.79
N LYS A 172 0.92 -12.44 -8.50
CA LYS A 172 1.73 -11.43 -7.80
C LYS A 172 2.91 -12.09 -7.11
N SER A 173 3.41 -13.19 -7.65
CA SER A 173 4.53 -13.93 -7.09
C SER A 173 5.80 -13.07 -7.04
N GLU A 174 6.10 -12.28 -8.08
CA GLU A 174 7.24 -11.36 -8.06
C GLU A 174 7.20 -10.38 -6.89
N CYS A 175 6.01 -9.82 -6.60
CA CYS A 175 5.76 -8.93 -5.48
C CYS A 175 6.06 -9.58 -4.12
N HIS A 176 5.81 -10.88 -3.99
CA HIS A 176 5.95 -11.63 -2.73
C HIS A 176 7.13 -12.61 -2.70
N SER A 177 7.96 -12.62 -3.75
CA SER A 177 9.06 -13.57 -3.97
C SER A 177 10.27 -13.31 -3.06
N VAL A 178 10.32 -12.15 -2.40
CA VAL A 178 11.43 -11.79 -1.53
C VAL A 178 11.00 -11.97 -0.08
N LYS A 179 11.29 -13.15 0.49
CA LYS A 179 11.53 -13.24 1.93
C LYS A 179 12.86 -12.53 2.20
N ILE A 180 12.86 -11.20 2.29
CA ILE A 180 13.94 -10.57 3.04
C ILE A 180 13.75 -11.15 4.43
N ILE A 181 14.66 -12.04 4.84
CA ILE A 181 14.79 -12.43 6.23
C ILE A 181 15.27 -11.17 6.94
N ARG A 182 14.37 -10.21 7.15
CA ARG A 182 14.58 -9.12 8.10
C ARG A 182 14.66 -9.84 9.43
N LYS A 183 15.88 -9.99 9.95
CA LYS A 183 16.07 -10.52 11.30
C LYS A 183 15.15 -9.71 12.19
N LYS A 184 14.26 -10.39 12.89
CA LYS A 184 13.48 -9.77 13.94
C LYS A 184 14.50 -9.27 14.96
N ASN A 185 14.80 -7.97 14.95
CA ASN A 185 15.70 -7.40 15.95
C ASN A 185 15.07 -7.67 17.31
N THR A 186 15.84 -8.30 18.19
CA THR A 186 15.42 -8.60 19.57
C THR A 186 15.45 -7.36 20.44
N GLU A 187 16.15 -6.32 20.01
CA GLU A 187 16.16 -4.99 20.61
C GLU A 187 15.06 -4.11 19.99
N SER A 188 14.53 -3.18 20.78
CA SER A 188 13.59 -2.17 20.30
C SER A 188 14.25 -1.29 19.23
N ASP A 189 13.54 -0.96 18.15
CA ASP A 189 14.05 -0.12 17.06
C ASP A 189 14.48 1.29 17.51
N VAL A 190 14.07 1.70 18.72
CA VAL A 190 14.46 2.97 19.36
C VAL A 190 15.65 2.83 20.32
N SER A 191 16.31 1.66 20.38
CA SER A 191 17.52 1.48 21.18
C SER A 191 18.61 2.45 20.72
N GLY A 192 19.25 3.13 21.68
CA GLY A 192 20.29 4.13 21.41
C GLY A 192 19.83 5.59 21.34
N ILE A 193 18.52 5.88 21.40
CA ILE A 193 18.05 7.26 21.64
C ILE A 193 18.31 7.62 23.12
N PRO A 194 19.13 8.64 23.44
CA PRO A 194 19.51 8.92 24.83
C PRO A 194 18.37 9.43 25.71
N ASP A 195 17.46 10.22 25.15
CA ASP A 195 16.31 10.79 25.87
C ASP A 195 15.13 9.82 25.83
N GLU A 196 14.77 9.26 27.00
CA GLU A 196 13.68 8.30 27.16
C GLU A 196 12.32 8.87 26.74
N VAL A 197 12.10 10.18 26.94
CA VAL A 197 10.84 10.86 26.57
C VAL A 197 10.73 11.02 25.05
N VAL A 198 11.86 11.21 24.38
CA VAL A 198 11.94 11.21 22.91
C VAL A 198 11.78 9.79 22.37
N ALA A 199 12.42 8.80 22.98
CA ALA A 199 12.27 7.39 22.59
C ALA A 199 10.79 6.94 22.68
N GLU A 200 10.09 7.29 23.77
CA GLU A 200 8.67 7.00 23.97
C GLU A 200 7.79 7.66 22.88
N LEU A 201 8.12 8.88 22.46
CA LEU A 201 7.42 9.54 21.35
C LEU A 201 7.57 8.72 20.07
N ILE A 202 8.81 8.38 19.69
CA ILE A 202 9.09 7.68 18.43
C ILE A 202 8.43 6.31 18.41
N GLU A 203 8.55 5.55 19.50
CA GLU A 203 7.88 4.26 19.65
C GLU A 203 6.36 4.39 19.51
N ARG A 204 5.77 5.44 20.08
CA ARG A 204 4.33 5.70 19.96
C ARG A 204 3.92 6.04 18.53
N LEU A 205 4.69 6.85 17.81
CA LEU A 205 4.42 7.17 16.41
C LEU A 205 4.52 5.93 15.51
N MET A 206 5.53 5.09 15.74
CA MET A 206 5.67 3.79 15.07
C MET A 206 4.48 2.87 15.36
N ARG A 207 4.05 2.80 16.62
CA ARG A 207 2.88 2.01 17.01
C ARG A 207 1.60 2.49 16.34
N PHE A 208 1.39 3.81 16.18
CA PHE A 208 0.24 4.31 15.43
C PHE A 208 0.26 3.89 13.96
N ALA A 209 1.44 3.93 13.32
CA ALA A 209 1.64 3.43 11.97
C ALA A 209 1.37 1.92 11.88
N GLU A 210 1.90 1.13 12.81
CA GLU A 210 1.67 -0.32 12.86
C GLU A 210 0.19 -0.68 13.02
N MET A 211 -0.53 0.01 13.91
CA MET A 211 -1.96 -0.18 14.09
C MET A 211 -2.73 0.10 12.79
N ALA A 212 -2.43 1.19 12.10
CA ALA A 212 -3.04 1.50 10.81
C ALA A 212 -2.74 0.43 9.75
N ILE A 213 -1.53 -0.14 9.75
CA ILE A 213 -1.18 -1.24 8.84
C ILE A 213 -2.00 -2.49 9.19
N GLN A 214 -2.07 -2.89 10.45
CA GLN A 214 -2.81 -4.08 10.88
C GLN A 214 -4.32 -3.98 10.63
N GLU A 215 -4.89 -2.78 10.70
CA GLU A 215 -6.30 -2.55 10.38
C GLU A 215 -6.60 -2.67 8.89
N ASN A 216 -5.68 -2.23 8.02
CA ASN A 216 -5.91 -2.09 6.59
C ASN A 216 -5.27 -3.19 5.73
N TYR A 217 -4.34 -3.98 6.28
CA TYR A 217 -3.55 -4.98 5.56
C TYR A 217 -3.49 -6.31 6.29
N THR A 218 -3.27 -7.37 5.53
CA THR A 218 -3.01 -8.72 6.08
C THR A 218 -1.52 -9.04 6.14
N VAL A 219 -0.76 -8.40 5.25
CA VAL A 219 0.69 -8.54 5.17
C VAL A 219 1.34 -7.65 6.23
N SER A 220 2.39 -8.16 6.86
CA SER A 220 3.26 -7.32 7.68
C SER A 220 4.05 -6.39 6.76
N TYR A 221 4.49 -5.22 7.25
CA TYR A 221 5.42 -4.36 6.50
C TYR A 221 6.74 -5.08 6.15
N THR A 222 7.05 -6.18 6.85
CA THR A 222 8.18 -7.07 6.56
C THR A 222 8.00 -7.90 5.28
N ASP A 223 6.76 -8.07 4.83
CA ASP A 223 6.41 -8.86 3.64
C ASP A 223 6.28 -7.99 2.37
N VAL A 224 6.54 -6.69 2.49
CA VAL A 224 6.40 -5.70 1.42
C VAL A 224 7.75 -5.45 0.77
N THR A 225 7.84 -5.71 -0.52
CA THR A 225 9.07 -5.57 -1.32
C THR A 225 9.16 -4.20 -2.00
N GLU A 226 10.35 -3.78 -2.41
CA GLU A 226 10.52 -2.56 -3.20
C GLU A 226 9.76 -2.62 -4.54
N ALA A 227 9.68 -3.82 -5.14
CA ALA A 227 8.89 -4.07 -6.34
C ALA A 227 7.39 -3.81 -6.11
N MET A 228 6.85 -4.23 -4.95
CA MET A 228 5.46 -3.93 -4.56
C MET A 228 5.23 -2.43 -4.44
N ILE A 229 6.14 -1.72 -3.76
CA ILE A 229 6.04 -0.26 -3.57
C ILE A 229 6.02 0.45 -4.92
N LYS A 230 6.95 0.10 -5.82
CA LYS A 230 7.02 0.68 -7.16
C LYS A 230 5.72 0.44 -7.94
N GLN A 231 5.23 -0.80 -7.99
CA GLN A 231 3.99 -1.12 -8.67
C GLN A 231 2.77 -0.42 -8.04
N ALA A 232 2.77 -0.24 -6.72
CA ALA A 232 1.70 0.48 -6.02
C ALA A 232 1.69 1.97 -6.38
N HIS A 233 2.86 2.61 -6.48
CA HIS A 233 2.97 3.99 -7.00
C HIS A 233 2.47 4.10 -8.43
N ASP A 234 2.86 3.17 -9.30
CA ASP A 234 2.41 3.14 -10.70
C ASP A 234 0.87 3.02 -10.78
N ALA A 235 0.27 2.16 -9.94
CA ALA A 235 -1.18 2.02 -9.85
C ALA A 235 -1.87 3.30 -9.31
N LEU A 236 -1.30 3.95 -8.29
CA LEU A 236 -1.80 5.24 -7.79
C LEU A 236 -1.72 6.34 -8.84
N ASN A 237 -0.63 6.40 -9.62
CA ASN A 237 -0.47 7.35 -10.73
C ASN A 237 -1.48 7.09 -11.85
N ALA A 238 -1.76 5.83 -12.16
CA ALA A 238 -2.81 5.46 -13.11
C ALA A 238 -4.21 5.85 -12.59
N MET A 239 -4.49 5.66 -11.30
CA MET A 239 -5.74 6.15 -10.68
C MET A 239 -5.88 7.67 -10.80
N ARG A 240 -4.80 8.42 -10.54
CA ARG A 240 -4.79 9.89 -10.65
C ARG A 240 -5.08 10.37 -12.08
N SER A 241 -4.60 9.64 -13.07
CA SER A 241 -4.77 9.97 -14.49
C SER A 241 -6.13 9.55 -15.07
N SER A 242 -6.89 8.76 -14.32
CA SER A 242 -8.12 8.13 -14.81
C SER A 242 -9.22 9.16 -15.08
N GLN A 243 -9.83 9.09 -16.28
CA GLN A 243 -10.90 10.01 -16.69
C GLN A 243 -12.30 9.44 -16.45
N THR A 244 -12.41 8.12 -16.30
CA THR A 244 -13.70 7.42 -16.18
C THR A 244 -13.78 6.62 -14.89
N LEU A 245 -15.02 6.35 -14.44
CA LEU A 245 -15.31 5.54 -13.23
C LEU A 245 -14.76 4.12 -13.34
N GLU A 246 -14.87 3.54 -14.52
CA GLU A 246 -14.38 2.21 -14.81
C GLU A 246 -12.86 2.13 -14.74
N GLU A 247 -12.15 3.08 -15.36
CA GLU A 247 -10.69 3.15 -15.34
C GLU A 247 -10.15 3.36 -13.93
N PHE A 248 -10.74 4.29 -13.16
CA PHE A 248 -10.35 4.56 -11.79
C PHE A 248 -10.50 3.30 -10.92
N ASN A 249 -11.67 2.65 -10.97
CA ASN A 249 -11.92 1.45 -10.18
C ASN A 249 -11.09 0.24 -10.64
N LYS A 250 -10.77 0.13 -11.93
CA LYS A 250 -9.83 -0.88 -12.44
C LYS A 250 -8.44 -0.71 -11.84
N ASN A 251 -7.92 0.52 -11.81
CA ASN A 251 -6.61 0.82 -11.24
C ASN A 251 -6.60 0.63 -9.70
N LEU A 252 -7.68 1.01 -9.03
CA LEU A 252 -7.86 0.75 -7.59
C LEU A 252 -7.88 -0.75 -7.27
N LEU A 253 -8.59 -1.56 -8.07
CA LEU A 253 -8.57 -3.01 -7.93
C LEU A 253 -7.16 -3.55 -8.16
N ASN A 254 -6.44 -3.08 -9.18
CA ASN A 254 -5.04 -3.48 -9.40
C ASN A 254 -4.16 -3.15 -8.19
N LEU A 255 -4.31 -1.97 -7.57
CA LEU A 255 -3.62 -1.62 -6.32
C LEU A 255 -3.93 -2.62 -5.19
N MET A 256 -5.18 -3.04 -5.05
CA MET A 256 -5.58 -4.07 -4.06
C MET A 256 -5.05 -5.46 -4.40
N HIS A 257 -4.75 -5.77 -5.67
CA HIS A 257 -4.04 -7.00 -6.03
C HIS A 257 -2.55 -6.92 -5.66
N ILE A 258 -1.92 -5.76 -5.85
CA ILE A 258 -0.49 -5.55 -5.55
C ILE A 258 -0.25 -5.53 -4.03
N ILE A 259 -1.06 -4.78 -3.28
CA ILE A 259 -0.98 -4.72 -1.83
C ILE A 259 -2.35 -5.10 -1.23
N PRO A 260 -2.54 -6.39 -0.89
CA PRO A 260 -3.82 -6.91 -0.41
C PRO A 260 -4.40 -6.18 0.80
N ARG A 261 -5.61 -5.64 0.65
CA ARG A 261 -6.34 -4.93 1.71
C ARG A 261 -7.11 -5.89 2.60
N ASN A 262 -7.07 -5.63 3.91
CA ASN A 262 -8.05 -6.18 4.84
C ASN A 262 -9.38 -5.43 4.65
N ILE A 263 -10.40 -6.12 4.15
CA ILE A 263 -11.69 -5.51 3.83
C ILE A 263 -12.74 -6.06 4.78
N ASP A 264 -13.40 -5.17 5.53
CA ASP A 264 -14.53 -5.55 6.39
C ASP A 264 -15.61 -6.25 5.55
N ARG A 265 -15.99 -7.47 5.96
CA ARG A 265 -17.04 -8.28 5.33
C ARG A 265 -18.37 -7.54 5.18
N LYS A 266 -18.71 -6.62 6.09
CA LYS A 266 -19.93 -5.80 6.01
C LYS A 266 -19.86 -4.76 4.90
N LYS A 267 -18.69 -4.14 4.73
CA LYS A 267 -18.45 -3.12 3.69
C LYS A 267 -18.30 -3.77 2.31
N GLY A 268 -17.61 -4.92 2.29
CA GLY A 268 -17.30 -5.66 1.07
C GLY A 268 -16.36 -4.90 0.14
N VAL A 269 -15.92 -5.58 -0.92
CA VAL A 269 -15.01 -5.02 -1.93
C VAL A 269 -15.64 -3.81 -2.62
N ARG A 270 -16.95 -3.89 -2.95
CA ARG A 270 -17.68 -2.77 -3.57
C ARG A 270 -17.64 -1.50 -2.74
N GLY A 271 -17.72 -1.60 -1.41
CA GLY A 271 -17.68 -0.42 -0.54
C GLY A 271 -16.31 0.27 -0.52
N MET A 272 -15.26 -0.36 -1.06
CA MET A 272 -13.94 0.25 -1.19
C MET A 272 -13.76 1.05 -2.48
N LEU A 273 -14.61 0.78 -3.49
CA LEU A 273 -14.57 1.39 -4.81
C LEU A 273 -15.28 2.75 -4.86
N ALA A 274 -14.95 3.55 -5.86
CA ALA A 274 -15.69 4.79 -6.13
C ALA A 274 -17.07 4.44 -6.70
N ALA A 275 -18.11 5.08 -6.17
CA ALA A 275 -19.46 5.03 -6.75
C ALA A 275 -19.67 6.16 -7.75
N VAL A 276 -19.04 7.32 -7.50
CA VAL A 276 -19.07 8.51 -8.36
C VAL A 276 -17.70 9.19 -8.42
N THR A 277 -17.50 10.06 -9.40
CA THR A 277 -16.23 10.81 -9.57
C THR A 277 -15.87 11.70 -8.37
N LYS A 278 -16.86 12.12 -7.58
CA LYS A 278 -16.63 12.87 -6.33
C LYS A 278 -15.88 12.07 -5.26
N ASP A 279 -15.90 10.73 -5.34
CA ASP A 279 -15.23 9.85 -4.38
C ASP A 279 -13.73 9.71 -4.64
N TYR A 280 -13.24 10.15 -5.81
CA TYR A 280 -11.88 9.84 -6.24
C TYR A 280 -10.82 10.37 -5.29
N ALA A 281 -10.90 11.64 -4.87
CA ALA A 281 -9.86 12.20 -4.03
C ALA A 281 -9.87 11.60 -2.63
N SER A 282 -11.03 11.34 -2.02
CA SER A 282 -11.04 10.73 -0.68
C SER A 282 -10.44 9.33 -0.71
N ILE A 283 -10.67 8.58 -1.79
CA ILE A 283 -10.02 7.29 -2.02
C ILE A 283 -8.52 7.46 -2.31
N LEU A 284 -8.12 8.36 -3.20
CA LEU A 284 -6.70 8.60 -3.51
C LEU A 284 -5.91 9.03 -2.28
N ILE A 285 -6.46 9.92 -1.46
CA ILE A 285 -5.85 10.36 -0.20
C ILE A 285 -5.70 9.15 0.73
N ARG A 286 -6.77 8.37 0.93
CA ARG A 286 -6.73 7.16 1.75
C ARG A 286 -5.64 6.20 1.28
N GLU A 287 -5.59 5.90 -0.02
CA GLU A 287 -4.66 4.91 -0.56
C GLU A 287 -3.20 5.41 -0.57
N ALA A 288 -2.98 6.70 -0.82
CA ALA A 288 -1.64 7.31 -0.75
C ALA A 288 -1.12 7.37 0.69
N GLU A 289 -1.94 7.81 1.65
CA GLU A 289 -1.56 7.84 3.08
C GLU A 289 -1.20 6.44 3.58
N LEU A 290 -2.00 5.42 3.24
CA LEU A 290 -1.71 4.04 3.63
C LEU A 290 -0.42 3.49 3.02
N LEU A 291 -0.06 3.90 1.79
CA LEU A 291 1.21 3.53 1.17
C LEU A 291 2.38 4.25 1.85
N ASP A 292 2.24 5.53 2.17
CA ASP A 292 3.26 6.32 2.88
C ASP A 292 3.53 5.78 4.29
N ILE A 293 2.48 5.37 5.01
CA ILE A 293 2.61 4.70 6.32
C ILE A 293 3.44 3.42 6.17
N MET A 294 3.12 2.59 5.17
CA MET A 294 3.80 1.33 4.91
C MET A 294 5.28 1.53 4.55
N GLU A 295 5.58 2.51 3.68
CA GLU A 295 6.94 2.87 3.33
C GLU A 295 7.74 3.39 4.52
N GLY A 296 7.12 4.20 5.38
CA GLY A 296 7.79 4.73 6.57
C GLY A 296 8.30 3.63 7.51
N GLN A 297 7.58 2.50 7.60
CA GLN A 297 8.01 1.33 8.37
C GLN A 297 9.11 0.53 7.67
N ILE A 298 9.12 0.48 6.33
CA ILE A 298 10.12 -0.26 5.55
C ILE A 298 11.52 0.36 5.68
N HIS A 299 11.61 1.69 5.70
CA HIS A 299 12.88 2.41 5.81
C HIS A 299 13.61 2.19 7.15
N ILE A 300 12.89 1.78 8.21
CA ILE A 300 13.51 1.38 9.50
C ILE A 300 14.35 0.10 9.31
N ALA A 301 13.87 -0.82 8.48
CA ALA A 301 14.40 -2.17 8.34
C ALA A 301 15.32 -2.39 7.13
N GLY A 302 15.70 -1.31 6.43
CA GLY A 302 16.63 -1.33 5.30
C GLY A 302 18.10 -1.21 5.73
N ASP A 303 18.95 -2.03 5.09
CA ASP A 303 20.39 -2.19 5.34
C ASP A 303 21.15 -0.86 5.32
N GLY A 304 21.71 -0.51 6.47
CA GLY A 304 22.53 0.68 6.66
C GLY A 304 22.94 0.90 8.12
N GLU A 305 23.03 -0.16 8.92
CA GLU A 305 23.56 -0.06 10.29
C GLU A 305 25.04 0.32 10.22
N LYS A 306 25.33 1.63 10.31
CA LYS A 306 26.66 2.06 10.73
C LYS A 306 26.78 1.75 12.22
N PRO A 307 27.89 1.14 12.67
CA PRO A 307 28.08 0.85 14.08
C PRO A 307 27.96 2.12 14.94
N GLY A 308 26.98 2.15 15.84
CA GLY A 308 26.78 3.23 16.81
C GLY A 308 25.79 4.35 16.41
N GLU A 309 25.16 4.29 15.23
CA GLU A 309 24.17 5.28 14.79
C GLU A 309 22.76 4.91 15.29
N ASN A 310 22.06 5.82 15.97
CA ASN A 310 20.69 5.58 16.44
C ASN A 310 19.64 5.82 15.34
N LEU A 311 18.39 5.44 15.59
CA LEU A 311 17.30 5.56 14.61
C LEU A 311 17.09 7.00 14.11
N LEU A 312 17.19 8.00 14.98
CA LEU A 312 16.98 9.40 14.59
C LEU A 312 18.08 9.88 13.64
N GLU A 313 19.34 9.53 13.93
CA GLU A 313 20.49 9.86 13.09
C GLU A 313 20.35 9.22 11.69
N ARG A 314 19.99 7.93 11.62
CA ARG A 314 19.73 7.22 10.35
C ARG A 314 18.64 7.88 9.52
N LEU A 315 17.62 8.43 10.18
CA LEU A 315 16.51 9.14 9.54
C LEU A 315 16.81 10.63 9.26
N GLY A 316 17.98 11.13 9.67
CA GLY A 316 18.34 12.55 9.54
C GLY A 316 17.44 13.45 10.39
N LEU A 317 17.13 13.02 11.61
CA LEU A 317 16.25 13.69 12.57
C LEU A 317 17.02 14.12 13.81
N GLU A 318 16.77 15.35 14.25
CA GLU A 318 17.12 15.84 15.58
C GLU A 318 15.81 16.09 16.33
N VAL A 319 15.62 15.43 17.47
CA VAL A 319 14.41 15.55 18.30
C VAL A 319 14.81 15.72 19.75
N GLU A 320 14.27 16.75 20.39
CA GLU A 320 14.48 17.06 21.79
C GLU A 320 13.16 17.50 22.45
N VAL A 321 13.06 17.35 23.77
CA VAL A 321 11.96 17.95 24.52
C VAL A 321 12.11 19.47 24.48
N ALA A 322 11.05 20.18 24.11
CA ALA A 322 11.11 21.63 24.03
C ALA A 322 11.30 22.26 25.42
N THR A 323 12.06 23.35 25.49
CA THR A 323 12.25 24.10 26.75
C THR A 323 10.93 24.72 27.23
N ASP A 324 10.88 25.19 28.48
CA ASP A 324 9.70 25.85 29.02
C ASP A 324 9.33 27.12 28.25
N GLU A 325 10.33 27.88 27.77
CA GLU A 325 10.12 29.07 26.94
C GLU A 325 9.55 28.68 25.58
N GLN A 326 10.11 27.67 24.93
CA GLN A 326 9.61 27.16 23.65
C GLN A 326 8.19 26.61 23.79
N THR A 327 7.93 25.84 24.84
CA THR A 327 6.60 25.30 25.15
C THR A 327 5.59 26.41 25.39
N SER A 328 5.98 27.48 26.10
CA SER A 328 5.13 28.66 26.32
C SER A 328 4.83 29.38 25.02
N ALA A 329 5.83 29.60 24.16
CA ALA A 329 5.64 30.23 22.86
C ALA A 329 4.72 29.42 21.91
N VAL A 330 4.80 28.08 21.96
CA VAL A 330 3.88 27.20 21.25
C VAL A 330 2.47 27.30 21.83
N LYS A 331 2.35 27.30 23.16
CA LYS A 331 1.07 27.38 23.86
C LYS A 331 0.33 28.69 23.59
N GLU A 332 1.04 29.81 23.44
CA GLU A 332 0.45 31.10 23.05
C GLU A 332 -0.19 31.08 21.66
N ARG A 333 0.33 30.24 20.75
CA ARG A 333 -0.18 30.07 19.38
C ARG A 333 -1.36 29.10 19.28
N LEU A 334 -1.71 28.41 20.38
CA LEU A 334 -2.87 27.53 20.43
C LEU A 334 -4.14 28.30 20.73
N ASN A 335 -5.26 27.82 20.18
CA ASN A 335 -6.58 28.20 20.64
C ASN A 335 -6.79 27.74 22.09
N ASP A 336 -7.51 28.53 22.89
CA ASP A 336 -7.67 28.29 24.33
C ASP A 336 -8.19 26.88 24.67
N SER A 337 -9.11 26.36 23.87
CA SER A 337 -9.68 25.02 24.04
C SER A 337 -8.68 23.87 23.88
N LEU A 338 -7.52 24.12 23.28
CA LEU A 338 -6.45 23.13 23.10
C LEU A 338 -5.31 23.29 24.11
N LYS A 339 -5.16 24.48 24.73
CA LYS A 339 -4.09 24.76 25.70
C LYS A 339 -4.10 23.83 26.90
N THR A 340 -5.28 23.42 27.37
CA THR A 340 -5.44 22.50 28.51
C THR A 340 -5.19 21.04 28.13
N LYS A 341 -5.30 20.71 26.84
CA LYS A 341 -5.08 19.36 26.29
C LYS A 341 -3.63 19.11 25.90
N LEU A 342 -2.83 20.17 25.74
CA LEU A 342 -1.41 20.06 25.41
C LEU A 342 -0.68 19.29 26.51
N LYS A 343 -0.17 18.11 26.16
CA LYS A 343 0.58 17.23 27.06
C LYS A 343 2.07 17.53 27.00
N ARG A 344 2.62 17.65 25.79
CA ARG A 344 4.07 17.84 25.60
C ARG A 344 4.38 18.49 24.25
N VAL A 345 5.49 19.22 24.20
CA VAL A 345 6.03 19.84 22.98
C VAL A 345 7.44 19.31 22.77
N TYR A 346 7.74 18.94 21.53
CA TYR A 346 9.04 18.47 21.08
C TYR A 346 9.56 19.42 20.02
N ARG A 347 10.83 19.81 20.12
CA ARG A 347 11.53 20.49 19.03
C ARG A 347 12.02 19.43 18.07
N VAL A 348 11.64 19.57 16.80
CA VAL A 348 11.96 18.61 15.74
C VAL A 348 12.66 19.34 14.62
N LYS A 349 13.77 18.78 14.15
CA LYS A 349 14.48 19.24 12.95
C LYS A 349 14.78 18.05 12.06
N ASN A 350 14.17 18.04 10.88
CA ASN A 350 14.55 17.14 9.80
C ASN A 350 15.67 17.81 9.00
N LEU A 351 16.85 17.20 9.00
CA LEU A 351 18.07 17.78 8.44
C LEU A 351 17.94 18.09 6.94
N ARG A 352 17.25 17.22 6.20
CA ARG A 352 17.02 17.42 4.76
C ARG A 352 16.10 18.60 4.51
N THR A 353 14.92 18.63 5.13
CA THR A 353 13.95 19.72 4.88
C THR A 353 14.44 21.04 5.45
N GLN A 354 15.17 21.02 6.57
CA GLN A 354 15.77 22.23 7.13
C GLN A 354 16.84 22.81 6.20
N THR A 355 17.70 21.96 5.63
CA THR A 355 18.70 22.42 4.64
C THR A 355 18.03 23.01 3.40
N GLN A 356 16.98 22.37 2.88
CA GLN A 356 16.21 22.89 1.74
C GLN A 356 15.57 24.24 2.07
N PHE A 357 14.98 24.37 3.26
CA PHE A 357 14.41 25.62 3.75
C PHE A 357 15.45 26.74 3.90
N ASP A 358 16.58 26.44 4.52
CA ASP A 358 17.66 27.42 4.71
C ASP A 358 18.24 27.88 3.36
N ASN A 359 18.32 26.98 2.37
CA ASN A 359 18.71 27.34 1.00
C ASN A 359 17.64 28.19 0.32
N TYR A 360 16.35 27.86 0.47
CA TYR A 360 15.26 28.67 -0.08
C TYR A 360 15.34 30.12 0.41
N ILE A 361 15.53 30.32 1.71
CA ILE A 361 15.63 31.65 2.32
C ILE A 361 16.80 32.45 1.72
N LYS A 362 17.96 31.83 1.53
CA LYS A 362 19.14 32.46 0.94
C LYS A 362 18.95 32.78 -0.55
N ASP A 363 18.36 31.85 -1.30
CA ASP A 363 18.23 31.95 -2.76
C ASP A 363 17.11 32.92 -3.18
N HIS A 364 16.15 33.20 -2.28
CA HIS A 364 15.00 34.07 -2.55
C HIS A 364 15.07 35.39 -1.77
N GLN A 365 16.28 35.85 -1.43
CA GLN A 365 16.47 37.19 -0.89
C GLN A 365 16.00 38.24 -1.90
N THR A 366 15.33 39.25 -1.38
CA THR A 366 14.95 40.45 -2.13
C THR A 366 16.19 41.20 -2.65
N ALA A 367 16.00 42.09 -3.63
CA ALA A 367 17.12 42.84 -4.22
C ALA A 367 17.90 43.72 -3.21
N ASP A 368 17.26 44.09 -2.09
CA ASP A 368 17.87 44.78 -0.95
C ASP A 368 18.47 43.83 0.10
N GLY A 369 18.58 42.53 -0.21
CA GLY A 369 19.22 41.51 0.62
C GLY A 369 18.40 41.05 1.82
N LYS A 370 17.08 41.33 1.87
CA LYS A 370 16.21 40.83 2.94
C LYS A 370 15.70 39.44 2.63
N ASP A 371 15.77 38.59 3.64
CA ASP A 371 15.18 37.26 3.65
C ASP A 371 13.65 37.31 3.46
N PRO A 372 13.03 36.29 2.84
CA PRO A 372 11.60 36.11 2.83
C PRO A 372 11.00 36.14 4.25
N GLU A 373 9.81 36.73 4.41
CA GLU A 373 9.12 36.72 5.70
C GLU A 373 8.83 35.28 6.13
N VAL A 374 9.33 34.87 7.31
CA VAL A 374 9.06 33.55 7.88
C VAL A 374 7.89 33.61 8.86
N LYS A 375 6.89 32.77 8.65
CA LYS A 375 5.75 32.60 9.57
C LYS A 375 5.62 31.17 10.03
N MET A 376 5.10 31.00 11.24
CA MET A 376 4.77 29.69 11.79
C MET A 376 3.30 29.39 11.61
N PHE A 377 2.99 28.23 11.02
CA PHE A 377 1.62 27.78 10.83
C PHE A 377 1.41 26.33 11.27
N TRP A 378 0.16 26.03 11.63
CA TRP A 378 -0.25 24.72 12.13
C TRP A 378 -0.55 23.76 10.98
N HIS A 379 -0.08 22.53 11.11
CA HIS A 379 -0.49 21.39 10.28
C HIS A 379 -1.00 20.25 11.16
N GLY A 380 -2.11 19.65 10.75
CA GLY A 380 -2.72 18.51 11.42
C GLY A 380 -2.82 17.33 10.48
N SER A 381 -2.54 16.14 11.00
CA SER A 381 -2.63 14.87 10.26
C SER A 381 -3.00 13.76 11.24
N ARG A 382 -3.45 12.62 10.71
CA ARG A 382 -3.73 11.42 11.51
C ARG A 382 -2.45 10.94 12.21
N ASN A 383 -2.61 10.38 13.40
CA ASN A 383 -1.50 9.89 14.23
C ASN A 383 -0.57 8.94 13.47
N ALA A 384 -1.13 8.04 12.66
CA ALA A 384 -0.38 7.06 11.88
C ALA A 384 0.54 7.67 10.82
N ASN A 385 0.24 8.87 10.33
CA ASN A 385 1.00 9.55 9.29
C ASN A 385 2.26 10.25 9.83
N TRP A 386 2.30 10.58 11.12
CA TRP A 386 3.36 11.44 11.66
C TRP A 386 4.75 10.82 11.60
N PHE A 387 4.85 9.50 11.69
CA PHE A 387 6.15 8.84 11.57
C PHE A 387 6.74 9.00 10.16
N SER A 388 5.96 8.76 9.10
CA SER A 388 6.42 8.97 7.72
C SER A 388 6.61 10.45 7.39
N ILE A 389 5.76 11.35 7.91
CA ILE A 389 5.92 12.81 7.77
C ILE A 389 7.22 13.28 8.44
N MET A 390 7.59 12.74 9.61
CA MET A 390 8.86 13.11 10.24
C MET A 390 10.05 12.72 9.35
N GLN A 391 10.04 11.53 8.76
CA GLN A 391 11.10 11.05 7.87
C GLN A 391 11.18 11.83 6.55
N LYS A 392 10.04 11.98 5.86
CA LYS A 392 9.95 12.49 4.49
C LYS A 392 9.65 13.98 4.41
N GLY A 393 9.28 14.63 5.50
CA GLY A 393 8.66 15.96 5.44
C GLY A 393 7.26 15.92 4.82
N LEU A 394 6.65 17.10 4.67
CA LEU A 394 5.40 17.24 3.93
C LEU A 394 5.71 17.26 2.43
N LEU A 395 5.18 16.27 1.72
CA LEU A 395 5.34 16.16 0.27
C LEU A 395 4.13 16.77 -0.45
N LEU A 396 4.41 17.47 -1.54
CA LEU A 396 3.42 17.79 -2.54
C LEU A 396 2.99 16.48 -3.20
N ASN A 397 1.69 16.35 -3.38
CA ASN A 397 1.14 15.33 -4.25
C ASN A 397 0.84 16.01 -5.59
N PRO A 398 1.81 16.11 -6.52
CA PRO A 398 1.72 16.97 -7.71
C PRO A 398 0.55 16.62 -8.63
N ASP A 399 0.03 15.40 -8.55
CA ASP A 399 -0.99 14.87 -9.47
C ASP A 399 -2.25 14.33 -8.77
N ALA A 400 -2.47 14.57 -7.48
CA ALA A 400 -3.70 14.12 -6.82
C ALA A 400 -4.92 14.85 -7.39
N MET A 401 -5.95 14.13 -7.86
CA MET A 401 -7.23 14.74 -8.22
C MET A 401 -7.78 15.53 -7.03
N ILE A 402 -8.13 16.78 -7.31
CA ILE A 402 -8.37 17.85 -6.34
C ILE A 402 -9.83 17.80 -5.89
N THR A 403 -10.17 16.85 -5.02
CA THR A 403 -11.41 16.92 -4.23
C THR A 403 -11.04 17.06 -2.75
N GLY A 404 -11.29 18.24 -2.18
CA GLY A 404 -10.95 18.60 -0.79
C GLY A 404 -9.81 19.63 -0.65
N LYS A 405 -8.98 19.82 -1.67
CA LYS A 405 -7.98 20.91 -1.75
C LYS A 405 -8.58 22.09 -2.51
N MET A 406 -9.11 23.09 -1.80
CA MET A 406 -9.83 24.19 -2.46
C MET A 406 -8.95 24.98 -3.45
N PHE A 407 -7.66 25.12 -3.15
CA PHE A 407 -6.73 25.97 -3.88
C PHE A 407 -5.67 25.20 -4.70
N GLY A 408 -5.94 23.93 -5.07
CA GLY A 408 -5.06 23.14 -5.94
C GLY A 408 -3.96 22.35 -5.23
N ASN A 409 -2.88 22.03 -5.94
CA ASN A 409 -1.86 21.07 -5.54
C ASN A 409 -0.79 21.70 -4.65
N GLY A 410 -1.19 22.05 -3.43
CA GLY A 410 -0.27 22.57 -2.42
C GLY A 410 -0.29 21.80 -1.09
N VAL A 411 0.60 22.20 -0.19
CA VAL A 411 0.60 21.82 1.22
C VAL A 411 -0.20 22.87 1.99
N TYR A 412 -1.15 22.41 2.80
CA TYR A 412 -2.13 23.25 3.47
C TYR A 412 -1.76 23.46 4.94
N PHE A 413 -1.82 24.72 5.36
CA PHE A 413 -1.58 25.18 6.71
C PHE A 413 -2.70 26.09 7.19
N ALA A 414 -2.80 26.27 8.50
CA ALA A 414 -3.70 27.23 9.10
C ALA A 414 -2.98 28.08 10.16
N PRO A 415 -3.29 29.39 10.26
CA PRO A 415 -2.86 30.21 11.38
C PRO A 415 -3.49 29.76 12.70
N GLN A 416 -4.73 29.28 12.63
CA GLN A 416 -5.49 28.84 13.80
C GLN A 416 -5.35 27.34 14.03
N SER A 417 -4.91 26.97 15.23
CA SER A 417 -4.71 25.57 15.61
C SER A 417 -5.99 24.72 15.52
N LEU A 418 -7.18 25.27 15.81
CA LEU A 418 -8.46 24.55 15.73
C LEU A 418 -8.83 24.08 14.32
N LYS A 419 -8.37 24.79 13.29
CA LYS A 419 -8.59 24.36 11.91
C LYS A 419 -7.76 23.11 11.60
N SER A 420 -6.48 23.14 11.94
CA SER A 420 -5.57 22.00 11.78
C SER A 420 -5.96 20.83 12.69
N TRP A 421 -6.49 21.11 13.90
CA TRP A 421 -7.03 20.09 14.81
C TRP A 421 -8.07 19.18 14.15
N GLY A 422 -8.89 19.72 13.26
CA GLY A 422 -9.90 18.97 12.54
C GLY A 422 -9.37 17.76 11.75
N TYR A 423 -8.09 17.79 11.36
CA TYR A 423 -7.41 16.75 10.58
C TYR A 423 -6.62 15.75 11.44
N THR A 424 -6.64 15.91 12.76
CA THR A 424 -5.99 14.97 13.69
C THR A 424 -6.85 13.73 13.94
N SER A 425 -6.27 12.71 14.57
CA SER A 425 -7.00 11.50 15.02
C SER A 425 -8.04 11.75 16.12
N ALA A 426 -8.14 12.98 16.64
CA ALA A 426 -9.22 13.44 17.52
C ALA A 426 -10.08 14.53 16.87
N GLY A 427 -9.88 14.74 15.57
CA GLY A 427 -10.51 15.77 14.77
C GLY A 427 -11.76 15.26 14.05
N LYS A 428 -12.70 16.18 13.79
CA LYS A 428 -13.97 15.87 13.15
C LYS A 428 -13.86 15.32 11.71
N TRP A 429 -12.77 15.59 10.99
CA TRP A 429 -12.64 15.27 9.57
C TRP A 429 -12.05 13.88 9.31
N THR A 430 -11.49 13.21 10.33
CA THR A 430 -10.88 11.90 10.17
C THR A 430 -11.86 10.75 10.41
N GLY A 431 -12.93 11.00 11.18
CA GLY A 431 -13.84 9.97 11.66
C GLY A 431 -13.24 9.09 12.77
N GLU A 432 -12.06 9.46 13.28
CA GLU A 432 -11.38 8.80 14.39
C GLU A 432 -11.78 9.44 15.73
N SER A 433 -11.63 8.68 16.82
CA SER A 433 -11.89 9.13 18.19
C SER A 433 -10.78 8.66 19.11
N GLN A 434 -9.54 9.00 18.77
CA GLN A 434 -8.37 8.64 19.58
C GLN A 434 -8.23 9.60 20.78
N ASN A 435 -7.76 9.06 21.90
CA ASN A 435 -7.50 9.84 23.11
C ASN A 435 -6.18 10.63 23.07
N THR A 436 -5.38 10.42 22.02
CA THR A 436 -4.15 11.15 21.76
C THR A 436 -4.23 11.75 20.37
N ALA A 437 -3.79 13.00 20.23
CA ALA A 437 -3.68 13.66 18.94
C ALA A 437 -2.31 14.32 18.80
N ILE A 438 -1.78 14.32 17.58
CA ILE A 438 -0.52 14.95 17.23
C ILE A 438 -0.76 16.08 16.21
N MET A 439 -0.14 17.23 16.43
CA MET A 439 -0.07 18.35 15.47
C MET A 439 1.35 18.91 15.42
N ALA A 440 1.69 19.62 14.36
CA ALA A 440 2.97 20.29 14.25
C ALA A 440 2.85 21.77 13.87
N LEU A 441 3.84 22.54 14.30
CA LEU A 441 4.15 23.87 13.81
C LEU A 441 5.32 23.79 12.84
N TYR A 442 5.14 24.41 11.69
CA TYR A 442 6.18 24.54 10.67
C TYR A 442 6.61 25.99 10.56
N ALA A 443 7.91 26.22 10.40
CA ALA A 443 8.41 27.46 9.84
C ALA A 443 8.16 27.42 8.33
N THR A 444 7.59 28.49 7.80
CA THR A 444 7.25 28.60 6.39
C THR A 444 7.74 29.93 5.84
N ALA A 445 8.35 29.91 4.66
CA ALA A 445 8.79 31.09 3.94
C ALA A 445 7.57 31.75 3.29
N TYR A 446 6.80 32.46 4.11
CA TYR A 446 5.52 33.06 3.75
C TYR A 446 5.66 34.11 2.64
N GLY A 447 6.72 34.91 2.71
CA GLY A 447 7.07 35.88 1.68
C GLY A 447 5.90 36.78 1.31
N THR A 448 5.67 36.96 0.01
CA THR A 448 4.55 37.74 -0.53
C THR A 448 3.37 36.82 -0.88
N PRO A 449 2.24 36.88 -0.17
CA PRO A 449 1.08 36.03 -0.45
C PRO A 449 0.23 36.59 -1.60
N HIS A 450 -0.35 35.68 -2.39
CA HIS A 450 -1.56 35.99 -3.17
C HIS A 450 -2.80 35.82 -2.28
N GLU A 451 -3.43 36.94 -1.90
CA GLU A 451 -4.60 36.92 -1.03
C GLU A 451 -5.91 36.67 -1.82
N VAL A 452 -6.70 35.71 -1.35
CA VAL A 452 -7.95 35.28 -2.01
C VAL A 452 -9.11 35.41 -1.04
N TYR A 453 -10.18 36.08 -1.48
CA TYR A 453 -11.39 36.31 -0.68
C TYR A 453 -12.66 35.67 -1.25
N SER A 454 -12.58 35.02 -2.41
CA SER A 454 -13.74 34.35 -3.04
C SER A 454 -13.31 33.13 -3.86
N PHE A 455 -14.19 32.13 -3.95
CA PHE A 455 -13.95 30.88 -4.67
C PHE A 455 -14.37 30.98 -6.15
N SER A 456 -13.94 32.04 -6.83
CA SER A 456 -14.36 32.33 -8.23
C SER A 456 -13.34 31.90 -9.28
N GLY A 457 -12.14 31.49 -8.88
CA GLY A 457 -11.06 31.06 -9.78
C GLY A 457 -11.10 29.60 -10.19
N SER A 458 -10.40 29.27 -11.29
CA SER A 458 -10.08 27.88 -11.64
C SER A 458 -8.93 27.41 -10.76
N TRP A 459 -9.21 26.62 -9.72
CA TRP A 459 -8.21 26.07 -8.81
C TRP A 459 -7.76 24.65 -9.16
N ASN A 460 -8.44 24.02 -10.11
CA ASN A 460 -8.07 22.70 -10.59
C ASN A 460 -6.68 22.77 -11.28
N GLY A 461 -5.80 21.86 -10.91
CA GLY A 461 -4.39 21.83 -11.34
C GLY A 461 -3.57 23.04 -10.93
N PHE A 462 -4.02 23.87 -10.00
CA PHE A 462 -3.25 25.04 -9.58
C PHE A 462 -1.98 24.60 -8.84
N ASN A 463 -0.82 25.13 -9.25
CA ASN A 463 0.51 24.74 -8.78
C ASN A 463 1.45 25.96 -8.80
N TYR A 464 2.72 25.76 -8.44
CA TYR A 464 3.70 26.86 -8.37
C TYR A 464 3.91 27.57 -9.72
N GLN A 465 3.98 26.82 -10.84
CA GLN A 465 4.17 27.42 -12.16
C GLN A 465 2.99 28.34 -12.52
N ARG A 466 1.77 27.91 -12.17
CA ARG A 466 0.57 28.71 -12.38
C ARG A 466 0.50 29.91 -11.45
N LEU A 467 0.92 29.76 -10.19
CA LEU A 467 1.06 30.87 -9.25
C LEU A 467 1.99 31.94 -9.82
N GLN A 468 3.18 31.57 -10.29
CA GLN A 468 4.13 32.54 -10.87
C GLN A 468 3.63 33.16 -12.19
N LYS A 469 2.88 32.41 -13.01
CA LYS A 469 2.33 32.91 -14.27
C LYS A 469 1.21 33.91 -14.05
N GLU A 470 0.28 33.61 -13.15
CA GLU A 470 -0.91 34.45 -12.89
C GLU A 470 -0.61 35.58 -11.89
N TYR A 471 0.27 35.33 -10.92
CA TYR A 471 0.62 36.25 -9.84
C TYR A 471 2.15 36.27 -9.62
N PRO A 472 2.92 36.87 -10.55
CA PRO A 472 4.39 36.87 -10.48
C PRO A 472 4.91 37.44 -9.15
N GLY A 473 5.87 36.75 -8.55
CA GLY A 473 6.51 37.16 -7.30
C GLY A 473 5.74 36.80 -6.03
N CYS A 474 4.59 36.12 -6.13
CA CYS A 474 3.90 35.57 -4.96
C CYS A 474 4.52 34.22 -4.54
N ASP A 475 4.76 34.03 -3.25
CA ASP A 475 5.38 32.83 -2.69
C ASP A 475 4.34 31.76 -2.30
N CYS A 476 3.15 32.19 -1.89
CA CYS A 476 2.07 31.31 -1.42
C CYS A 476 0.69 31.88 -1.76
N VAL A 477 -0.36 31.10 -1.54
CA VAL A 477 -1.75 31.58 -1.55
C VAL A 477 -2.25 31.69 -0.13
N HIS A 478 -2.86 32.83 0.22
CA HIS A 478 -3.53 33.05 1.49
C HIS A 478 -5.03 33.23 1.26
N ALA A 479 -5.79 32.17 1.51
CA ALA A 479 -7.24 32.21 1.46
C ALA A 479 -7.81 32.77 2.76
N LYS A 480 -8.45 33.93 2.68
CA LYS A 480 -8.96 34.71 3.82
C LYS A 480 -10.40 34.34 4.17
N ALA A 481 -10.68 34.22 5.46
CA ALA A 481 -12.03 34.01 5.98
C ALA A 481 -12.87 35.30 6.03
N ASP A 482 -12.23 36.47 5.98
CA ASP A 482 -12.84 37.79 6.24
C ASP A 482 -14.11 38.10 5.44
N LYS A 483 -14.27 37.51 4.24
CA LYS A 483 -15.44 37.72 3.37
C LYS A 483 -16.41 36.52 3.33
N GLY A 484 -16.31 35.62 4.29
CA GLY A 484 -17.24 34.49 4.46
C GLY A 484 -17.04 33.31 3.49
N MET A 485 -15.98 33.33 2.66
CA MET A 485 -15.64 32.19 1.79
C MET A 485 -15.23 30.95 2.60
N LEU A 486 -14.53 31.15 3.71
CA LEU A 486 -14.04 30.11 4.61
C LEU A 486 -14.40 30.46 6.04
N LEU A 487 -14.53 29.44 6.90
CA LEU A 487 -14.71 29.64 8.34
C LEU A 487 -13.44 30.16 9.03
N ASN A 488 -12.26 29.74 8.56
CA ASN A 488 -10.97 30.26 9.02
C ASN A 488 -9.98 30.31 7.86
N ASP A 489 -8.91 31.10 8.00
CA ASP A 489 -7.87 31.27 6.98
C ASP A 489 -7.15 29.97 6.62
N GLU A 490 -6.64 29.90 5.40
CA GLU A 490 -5.87 28.78 4.86
C GLU A 490 -4.66 29.33 4.10
N ILE A 491 -3.47 28.78 4.36
CA ILE A 491 -2.26 29.14 3.64
C ILE A 491 -1.81 27.90 2.87
N ILE A 492 -1.52 28.10 1.58
CA ILE A 492 -1.18 27.04 0.65
C ILE A 492 0.18 27.34 0.03
N PHE A 493 1.12 26.43 0.24
CA PHE A 493 2.45 26.45 -0.37
C PHE A 493 2.53 25.44 -1.50
N TYR A 494 3.20 25.79 -2.59
CA TYR A 494 3.32 24.95 -3.79
C TYR A 494 4.75 24.47 -4.05
N ARG A 495 5.64 24.63 -3.05
CA ARG A 495 6.97 24.04 -3.02
C ARG A 495 7.24 23.45 -1.64
N GLU A 496 7.91 22.31 -1.59
CA GLU A 496 8.26 21.61 -0.36
C GLU A 496 9.42 22.28 0.38
N ASP A 497 10.33 22.92 -0.36
CA ASP A 497 11.49 23.63 0.19
C ASP A 497 11.13 24.95 0.90
N GLN A 498 9.86 25.38 0.83
CA GLN A 498 9.36 26.56 1.55
C GLN A 498 9.00 26.29 3.01
N MET A 499 9.11 25.05 3.49
CA MET A 499 8.68 24.69 4.85
C MET A 499 9.62 23.72 5.55
N ALA A 500 9.80 23.93 6.86
CA ALA A 500 10.52 23.02 7.74
C ALA A 500 9.77 22.84 9.06
N ILE A 501 9.61 21.59 9.50
CA ILE A 501 9.00 21.30 10.80
C ILE A 501 9.83 21.94 11.91
N GLN A 502 9.16 22.55 12.89
CA GLN A 502 9.83 23.16 14.04
C GLN A 502 9.44 22.48 15.34
N TYR A 503 8.14 22.27 15.55
CA TYR A 503 7.63 21.66 16.77
C TYR A 503 6.61 20.58 16.47
N LEU A 504 6.66 19.49 17.24
CA LEU A 504 5.63 18.46 17.29
C LEU A 504 4.94 18.53 18.66
N CYS A 505 3.62 18.59 18.67
CA CYS A 505 2.80 18.79 19.85
C CYS A 505 1.95 17.55 20.09
N GLU A 506 2.08 16.97 21.28
CA GLU A 506 1.25 15.86 21.76
C GLU A 506 0.11 16.41 22.62
N PHE A 507 -1.11 15.96 22.33
CA PHE A 507 -2.30 16.29 23.08
C PHE A 507 -2.94 15.05 23.68
N ASP A 508 -3.44 15.18 24.91
CA ASP A 508 -4.12 14.14 25.66
C ASP A 508 -5.56 14.55 25.96
N LEU A 509 -6.50 13.70 25.57
CA LEU A 509 -7.94 13.90 25.69
C LEU A 509 -8.58 13.05 26.80
N THR A 510 -7.78 12.31 27.57
CA THR A 510 -8.29 11.49 28.69
C THR A 510 -8.65 12.29 29.95
N LYS A 511 -8.39 13.60 29.96
CA LYS A 511 -8.60 14.49 31.10
C LYS A 511 -9.99 15.09 31.17
#